data_AF-A0A4Q9EYX1-F1
#
_entry.id   AF-A0A4Q9EYX1-F1
#
_cell.length_a   1.000
_cell.length_b   1.000
_cell.length_c   1.000
_cell.angle_alpha   90.00
_cell.angle_beta   90.00
_cell.angle_gamma   90.00
#
_symmetry.space_group_name_H-M   'P 1'
#
loop_
_entity.id
_entity.type
_entity.pdbx_description
1 polymer ?
#
loop_
_entity_poly.entity_id
_entity_poly.type
_entity_poly.pdbx_seq_one_letter_code
_entity_poly.pdbx_strand_id
1 'polypeptide(L)'
;MLKLFSRYLSVGVVNTAIHWMVFAIIFYAVKDDQALSNFAAFCVAVTFSFFANARFTFKAQTTTKRYMLYIGFMGALSVATGWASEACGLPPIFTLVAFSAISLVCGFFYSKFIVFRSEKQ
;
A
#
# COMPACT_ATOMS: atom_id res chain seq x y z
N MET A 1 16.86 -11.81 -3.95
CA MET A 1 16.39 -10.42 -3.71
C MET A 1 15.55 -9.90 -4.87
N LEU A 2 16.10 -9.78 -6.08
CA LEU A 2 15.40 -9.23 -7.26
C LEU A 2 14.09 -9.97 -7.62
N LYS A 3 14.05 -11.31 -7.60
CA LYS A 3 12.80 -12.07 -7.82
C LYS A 3 11.70 -11.76 -6.80
N LEU A 4 12.08 -11.55 -5.53
CA LEU A 4 11.12 -11.25 -4.46
C LEU A 4 10.59 -9.82 -4.61
N PHE A 5 11.49 -8.87 -4.87
CA PHE A 5 11.16 -7.48 -5.13
C PHE A 5 10.29 -7.34 -6.38
N SER A 6 10.58 -8.07 -7.46
CA SER A 6 9.75 -8.09 -8.66
C SER A 6 8.33 -8.60 -8.39
N ARG A 7 8.16 -9.64 -7.57
CA ARG A 7 6.83 -10.10 -7.12
C ARG A 7 6.11 -9.04 -6.29
N TYR A 8 6.83 -8.40 -5.36
CA TYR A 8 6.28 -7.30 -4.55
C TYR A 8 5.83 -6.12 -5.42
N LEU A 9 6.64 -5.75 -6.41
CA LEU A 9 6.33 -4.73 -7.40
C LEU A 9 5.06 -5.09 -8.19
N SER A 10 4.94 -6.33 -8.67
CA SER A 10 3.73 -6.78 -9.37
C SER A 10 2.49 -6.67 -8.49
N VAL A 11 2.58 -7.05 -7.22
CA VAL A 11 1.48 -6.86 -6.25
C VAL A 11 1.17 -5.37 -6.07
N GLY A 12 2.19 -4.52 -6.01
CA GLY A 12 2.04 -3.07 -5.93
C GLY A 12 1.29 -2.47 -7.13
N VAL A 13 1.63 -2.89 -8.35
CA VAL A 13 0.93 -2.43 -9.57
C VAL A 13 -0.55 -2.81 -9.54
N VAL A 14 -0.86 -4.06 -9.18
CA VAL A 14 -2.25 -4.53 -9.08
C VAL A 14 -2.99 -3.80 -7.96
N ASN A 15 -2.34 -3.57 -6.82
CA ASN A 15 -2.89 -2.80 -5.71
C ASN A 15 -3.28 -1.38 -6.14
N THR A 16 -2.42 -0.67 -6.88
CA THR A 16 -2.72 0.68 -7.38
C THR A 16 -3.90 0.67 -8.33
N ALA A 17 -4.00 -0.31 -9.22
CA ALA A 17 -5.13 -0.46 -10.12
C ALA A 17 -6.45 -0.71 -9.36
N ILE A 18 -6.43 -1.58 -8.34
CA ILE A 18 -7.58 -1.82 -7.46
C ILE A 18 -8.00 -0.54 -6.74
N HIS A 19 -7.04 0.22 -6.19
CA HIS A 19 -7.34 1.48 -5.52
C HIS A 19 -8.05 2.46 -6.45
N TRP A 20 -7.52 2.67 -7.66
CA TRP A 20 -8.11 3.58 -8.63
C TRP A 20 -9.50 3.15 -9.07
N MET A 21 -9.71 1.84 -9.29
CA MET A 21 -11.00 1.29 -9.68
C MET A 21 -12.04 1.47 -8.57
N VAL A 22 -11.71 1.11 -7.33
CA VAL A 22 -12.62 1.25 -6.18
C VAL A 22 -12.93 2.73 -5.93
N PHE A 23 -11.90 3.58 -5.97
CA PHE A 23 -12.08 5.04 -5.85
C PHE A 23 -13.04 5.57 -6.92
N ALA A 24 -12.82 5.23 -8.19
CA ALA A 24 -13.66 5.70 -9.29
C ALA A 24 -15.11 5.23 -9.16
N ILE A 25 -15.34 3.98 -8.73
CA ILE A 25 -16.69 3.46 -8.49
C ILE A 25 -17.38 4.26 -7.39
N ILE A 26 -16.74 4.45 -6.23
CA ILE A 26 -17.37 5.14 -5.10
C ILE A 26 -17.57 6.63 -5.45
N PHE A 27 -16.54 7.29 -5.95
CA PHE A 27 -16.58 8.72 -6.22
C PHE A 27 -17.57 9.08 -7.34
N TYR A 28 -17.60 8.33 -8.45
CA TYR A 28 -18.46 8.68 -9.59
C TYR A 28 -19.84 8.02 -9.54
N ALA A 29 -19.96 6.77 -9.08
CA ALA A 29 -21.25 6.07 -9.08
C ALA A 29 -22.06 6.33 -7.82
N VAL A 30 -21.41 6.39 -6.65
CA VAL A 30 -22.08 6.67 -5.36
C VAL A 30 -22.15 8.18 -5.07
N LYS A 31 -21.35 9.00 -5.78
CA LYS A 31 -21.24 10.46 -5.59
C LYS A 31 -20.87 10.86 -4.16
N ASP A 32 -20.02 10.05 -3.55
CA ASP A 32 -19.53 10.29 -2.21
C ASP A 32 -18.39 11.31 -2.20
N ASP A 33 -18.00 11.78 -1.02
CA ASP A 33 -16.89 12.71 -0.89
C ASP A 33 -15.54 12.06 -1.25
N GLN A 34 -14.59 12.88 -1.71
CA GLN A 34 -13.28 12.42 -2.17
C GLN A 34 -12.47 11.76 -1.05
N ALA A 35 -12.59 12.24 0.19
CA ALA A 35 -11.86 11.68 1.32
C ALA A 35 -12.39 10.30 1.70
N LEU A 36 -13.72 10.13 1.78
CA LEU A 36 -14.34 8.84 2.09
C LEU A 36 -14.11 7.82 0.96
N SER A 37 -14.20 8.26 -0.29
CA SER A 37 -13.86 7.44 -1.47
C SER A 37 -12.41 6.95 -1.44
N ASN A 38 -11.46 7.83 -1.10
CA ASN A 38 -10.05 7.47 -0.96
C ASN A 38 -9.81 6.53 0.22
N PHE A 39 -10.46 6.76 1.36
CA PHE A 39 -10.33 5.91 2.54
C PHE A 39 -10.84 4.49 2.27
N ALA A 40 -12.01 4.36 1.64
CA ALA A 40 -12.57 3.07 1.27
C ALA A 40 -11.69 2.34 0.24
N ALA A 41 -11.23 3.04 -0.79
CA ALA A 41 -10.29 2.50 -1.78
C ALA A 41 -8.98 2.03 -1.13
N PHE A 42 -8.43 2.81 -0.20
CA PHE A 42 -7.24 2.46 0.58
C PHE A 42 -7.46 1.17 1.38
N CYS A 43 -8.55 1.06 2.12
CA CYS A 43 -8.88 -0.12 2.92
C CYS A 43 -8.96 -1.40 2.06
N VAL A 44 -9.59 -1.34 0.88
CA VAL A 44 -9.69 -2.48 -0.03
C VAL A 44 -8.30 -2.84 -0.60
N ALA A 45 -7.56 -1.85 -1.09
CA ALA A 45 -6.26 -2.05 -1.71
C ALA A 45 -5.23 -2.61 -0.71
N VAL A 46 -5.09 -1.98 0.46
CA VAL A 46 -4.13 -2.41 1.49
C VAL A 46 -4.40 -3.85 1.97
N THR A 47 -5.67 -4.23 2.07
CA THR A 47 -6.09 -5.59 2.43
C THR A 47 -5.66 -6.58 1.37
N PHE A 48 -5.98 -6.32 0.10
CA PHE A 48 -5.52 -7.14 -1.01
C PHE A 48 -3.99 -7.28 -1.02
N SER A 49 -3.28 -6.17 -0.87
CA SER A 49 -1.82 -6.12 -0.90
C SER A 49 -1.20 -6.95 0.23
N PHE A 50 -1.78 -6.94 1.43
CA PHE A 50 -1.34 -7.79 2.54
C PHE A 50 -1.44 -9.27 2.21
N PHE A 51 -2.62 -9.73 1.78
CA PHE A 51 -2.85 -11.15 1.48
C PHE A 51 -2.05 -11.62 0.26
N ALA A 52 -1.98 -10.80 -0.79
CA ALA A 52 -1.19 -11.07 -1.98
C ALA A 52 0.30 -11.16 -1.64
N ASN A 53 0.84 -10.22 -0.85
CA ASN A 53 2.24 -10.29 -0.43
C ASN A 53 2.52 -11.48 0.49
N ALA A 54 1.61 -11.80 1.42
CA ALA A 54 1.77 -12.96 2.29
C ALA A 54 1.82 -14.27 1.48
N ARG A 55 0.89 -14.47 0.52
CA ARG A 55 0.77 -15.73 -0.23
C ARG A 55 1.74 -15.84 -1.41
N PHE A 56 1.87 -14.77 -2.20
CA PHE A 56 2.60 -14.79 -3.47
C PHE A 56 4.06 -14.34 -3.33
N THR A 57 4.31 -13.28 -2.55
CA THR A 57 5.65 -12.69 -2.42
C THR A 57 6.49 -13.42 -1.38
N PHE A 58 5.99 -13.53 -0.14
CA PHE A 58 6.76 -14.00 1.02
C PHE A 58 6.44 -15.43 1.44
N LYS A 59 5.36 -16.04 0.92
CA LYS A 59 4.88 -17.39 1.30
C LYS A 59 4.80 -17.58 2.83
N ALA A 60 4.29 -16.58 3.53
CA ALA A 60 4.24 -16.53 4.99
C ALA A 60 2.80 -16.66 5.50
N GLN A 61 2.65 -17.16 6.72
CA GLN A 61 1.36 -17.24 7.41
C GLN A 61 0.79 -15.83 7.66
N THR A 62 -0.50 -15.65 7.36
CA THR A 62 -1.25 -14.43 7.65
C THR A 62 -1.74 -14.47 9.09
N THR A 63 -1.28 -13.54 9.92
CA THR A 63 -1.77 -13.39 11.29
C THR A 63 -2.36 -12.00 11.49
N THR A 64 -3.32 -11.86 12.40
CA THR A 64 -3.98 -10.58 12.70
C THR A 64 -2.97 -9.52 13.13
N LYS A 65 -1.94 -9.89 13.90
CA LYS A 65 -0.85 -8.98 14.29
C LYS A 65 -0.09 -8.43 13.08
N ARG A 66 0.25 -9.29 12.12
CA ARG A 66 0.94 -8.89 10.88
C ARG A 66 0.09 -7.98 10.01
N TYR A 67 -1.21 -8.26 9.95
CA TYR A 67 -2.19 -7.44 9.24
C TYR A 67 -2.27 -6.02 9.82
N MET A 68 -2.44 -5.91 11.14
CA MET A 68 -2.48 -4.63 11.84
C MET A 68 -1.19 -3.83 11.67
N LEU A 69 -0.02 -4.48 11.78
CA LEU A 69 1.28 -3.85 11.55
C LEU A 69 1.45 -3.35 10.11
N TYR A 70 0.98 -4.12 9.13
CA TYR A 70 1.07 -3.76 7.72
C TYR A 70 0.19 -2.55 7.40
N ILE A 71 -1.08 -2.58 7.81
CA ILE A 71 -2.01 -1.47 7.57
C ILE A 71 -1.57 -0.22 8.30
N GLY A 72 -1.17 -0.35 9.58
CA GLY A 72 -0.71 0.79 10.37
C GLY A 72 0.49 1.47 9.72
N PHE A 73 1.47 0.69 9.24
CA PHE A 73 2.63 1.23 8.54
C PHE A 73 2.24 1.90 7.21
N MET A 74 1.45 1.23 6.37
CA MET A 74 1.04 1.78 5.07
C MET A 74 0.17 3.03 5.22
N GLY A 75 -0.70 3.07 6.23
CA GLY A 75 -1.53 4.22 6.55
C GLY A 75 -0.70 5.39 7.07
N ALA A 76 0.21 5.14 8.01
CA ALA A 76 1.12 6.17 8.52
C ALA A 76 2.00 6.75 7.40
N LEU A 77 2.51 5.89 6.50
CA LEU A 77 3.30 6.34 5.36
C LEU A 77 2.48 7.24 4.43
N SER A 78 1.24 6.85 4.13
CA SER A 78 0.31 7.65 3.31
C SER A 78 0.10 9.04 3.92
N VAL A 79 -0.25 9.11 5.21
CA VAL A 79 -0.46 10.38 5.93
C VAL A 79 0.81 11.22 5.94
N ALA A 80 1.97 10.64 6.24
CA ALA A 80 3.23 11.36 6.28
C ALA A 80 3.59 11.96 4.91
N THR A 81 3.40 11.21 3.82
CA THR A 81 3.66 11.70 2.47
C THR A 81 2.64 12.72 1.99
N GLY A 82 1.37 12.58 2.37
CA GLY A 82 0.34 13.58 2.09
C GLY A 82 0.64 14.90 2.79
N TRP A 83 0.96 14.86 4.08
CA TRP A 83 1.33 16.05 4.84
C TRP A 83 2.61 16.71 4.30
N ALA A 84 3.64 15.92 3.94
CA ALA A 84 4.85 16.46 3.32
C ALA A 84 4.59 17.08 1.94
N SER A 85 3.64 16.53 1.16
CA SER A 85 3.19 17.10 -0.12
C SER A 85 2.60 18.48 0.07
N GLU A 86 1.69 18.62 1.04
CA GLU A 86 1.00 19.88 1.34
C GLU A 86 1.98 20.93 1.87
N ALA A 87 2.86 20.55 2.81
CA ALA A 87 3.84 21.45 3.40
C ALA A 87 4.84 22.01 2.37
N CYS A 88 5.19 21.23 1.34
CA CYS A 88 6.12 21.62 0.29
C CYS A 88 5.44 22.26 -0.94
N GLY A 89 4.10 22.36 -0.97
CA GLY A 89 3.36 22.89 -2.13
C GLY A 89 3.57 22.12 -3.42
N LEU A 90 3.88 20.81 -3.33
CA LEU A 90 4.26 20.00 -4.48
C LEU A 90 3.06 19.66 -5.37
N PRO A 91 3.23 19.58 -6.71
CA PRO A 91 2.19 19.12 -7.60
C PRO A 91 1.74 17.69 -7.26
N PRO A 92 0.43 17.36 -7.31
CA PRO A 92 -0.11 16.05 -6.93
C PRO A 92 0.52 14.85 -7.67
N ILE A 93 0.94 15.04 -8.92
CA ILE A 93 1.61 14.01 -9.72
C ILE A 93 2.99 13.67 -9.15
N PHE A 94 3.74 14.66 -8.69
CA PHE A 94 5.08 14.45 -8.16
C PHE A 94 5.02 13.65 -6.86
N THR A 95 4.02 13.93 -6.03
CA THR A 95 3.82 13.26 -4.75
C THR A 95 3.25 11.87 -4.90
N LEU A 96 2.41 11.61 -5.91
CA LEU A 96 2.02 10.25 -6.30
C LEU A 96 3.22 9.38 -6.69
N VAL A 97 4.14 9.91 -7.51
CA VAL A 97 5.34 9.18 -7.93
C VAL A 97 6.29 8.97 -6.76
N ALA A 98 6.55 10.01 -5.95
CA ALA A 98 7.41 9.91 -4.78
C ALA A 98 6.84 8.95 -3.73
N PHE A 99 5.55 9.05 -3.40
CA PHE A 99 4.86 8.12 -2.51
C PHE A 99 4.92 6.69 -3.03
N SER A 100 4.70 6.48 -4.33
CA SER A 100 4.78 5.15 -4.93
C SER A 100 6.19 4.58 -4.78
N ALA A 101 7.24 5.35 -5.07
CA ALA A 101 8.62 4.89 -4.92
C ALA A 101 8.99 4.60 -3.46
N ILE A 102 8.66 5.51 -2.54
CA ILE A 102 8.96 5.38 -1.11
C ILE A 102 8.19 4.20 -0.51
N SER A 103 6.90 4.07 -0.79
CA SER A 103 6.09 2.95 -0.30
C SER A 103 6.55 1.62 -0.86
N LEU A 104 7.03 1.58 -2.10
CA LEU A 104 7.53 0.35 -2.69
C LEU A 104 8.85 -0.11 -2.03
N VAL A 105 9.78 0.82 -1.79
CA VAL A 105 11.06 0.52 -1.15
C VAL A 105 10.86 0.26 0.34
N CYS A 106 10.34 1.24 1.09
CA CYS A 106 10.15 1.14 2.53
C CYS A 106 9.15 0.04 2.89
N GLY A 107 8.05 -0.11 2.14
CA GLY A 107 7.07 -1.17 2.32
C GLY A 107 7.65 -2.55 2.07
N PHE A 108 8.51 -2.72 1.06
CA PHE A 108 9.20 -4.00 0.83
C PHE A 108 10.13 -4.36 1.99
N PHE A 109 10.95 -3.42 2.45
CA PHE A 109 11.86 -3.65 3.58
C PHE A 109 11.10 -3.94 4.87
N TYR A 110 10.09 -3.13 5.20
CA TYR A 110 9.25 -3.35 6.38
C TYR A 110 8.51 -4.69 6.31
N SER A 111 7.94 -5.02 5.15
CA SER A 111 7.24 -6.30 4.94
C SER A 111 8.17 -7.48 5.11
N LYS A 112 9.40 -7.38 4.60
CA LYS A 112 10.38 -8.47 4.67
C LYS A 112 10.93 -8.67 6.07
N PHE A 113 11.35 -7.59 6.72
CA PHE A 113 12.14 -7.65 7.96
C PHE A 113 11.29 -7.64 9.24
N ILE A 114 10.08 -7.09 9.17
CA ILE A 114 9.21 -6.94 10.34
C ILE A 114 7.94 -7.77 10.16
N VAL A 115 7.15 -7.53 9.11
CA VAL A 115 5.83 -8.17 8.95
C VAL A 115 5.95 -9.67 8.68
N PHE A 116 6.75 -10.06 7.69
CA PHE A 116 6.94 -11.44 7.27
C PHE A 116 8.32 -11.97 7.64
N ARG A 117 8.87 -11.49 8.77
CA ARG A 117 10.10 -12.04 9.34
C ARG A 117 9.90 -13.54 9.57
N SER A 118 10.56 -14.35 8.74
CA SER A 118 10.65 -15.79 8.91
C SER A 118 11.84 -16.07 9.81
N GLU A 119 11.66 -16.84 10.88
CA GLU A 119 12.75 -17.30 11.76
C GLU A 119 13.65 -18.36 11.10
N LYS A 120 13.29 -18.83 9.90
CA LYS A 120 14.15 -19.68 9.08
C LYS A 120 14.60 -18.89 7.84
N GLN A 121 15.77 -18.27 7.96
CA GLN A 121 16.67 -18.08 6.82
C GLN A 121 17.60 -19.27 6.73
#